data_AF-A0AAV7IKT3-F1
#
_entry.id   AF-A0AAV7IKT3-F1
#
_cell.length_a   1.000
_cell.length_b   1.000
_cell.length_c   1.000
_cell.angle_alpha   90.00
_cell.angle_beta   90.00
_cell.angle_gamma   90.00
#
_symmetry.space_group_name_H-M   'P 1'
#
loop_
_entity.id
_entity.type
_entity.pdbx_description
1 polymer ?
#
loop_
_entity_poly.entity_id
_entity_poly.type
_entity_poly.pdbx_seq_one_letter_code
_entity_poly.pdbx_strand_id
1 'polypeptide(L)'
;IPARYKSPNNARTSSLFASRSERSKKSPTYKDLDFMEHHPEGIFLEADTYNALVKTIQRDCRVLESFKIMDYSLLVGIHNLDQASREKSWQKKM
;
A
#
# COMPACT_ATOMS: atom_id res chain seq x y z
N ILE A 1 5.69 -3.97 12.34
CA ILE A 1 4.77 -2.87 11.90
C ILE A 1 4.45 -3.07 10.41
N PRO A 2 3.19 -2.99 9.95
CA PRO A 2 2.86 -3.18 8.53
C PRO A 2 3.40 -2.05 7.65
N ALA A 3 3.85 -2.38 6.44
CA ALA A 3 4.24 -1.38 5.44
C ALA A 3 2.98 -0.74 4.86
N ARG A 4 2.97 0.59 4.75
CA ARG A 4 1.84 1.35 4.19
C ARG A 4 2.24 1.95 2.85
N TYR A 5 1.41 1.75 1.84
CA TYR A 5 1.61 2.26 0.49
C TYR A 5 0.45 3.16 0.10
N LYS A 6 0.77 4.32 -0.47
CA LYS A 6 -0.20 5.28 -1.01
C LYS A 6 0.07 5.47 -2.48
N SER A 7 -0.92 5.19 -3.33
CA SER A 7 -0.81 5.48 -4.76
C SER A 7 -1.31 6.88 -5.08
N PRO A 8 -0.43 7.84 -5.44
CA PRO A 8 -0.87 9.18 -5.82
C PRO A 8 -1.53 9.20 -7.20
N ASN A 9 -2.80 9.62 -7.26
CA ASN A 9 -3.41 9.99 -8.53
C ASN A 9 -2.75 11.27 -9.09
N ASN A 10 -2.37 11.22 -10.37
CA ASN A 10 -1.88 12.38 -11.16
C ASN A 10 -0.54 13.01 -10.69
N ALA A 11 0.36 12.21 -10.12
CA ALA A 11 1.67 12.68 -9.66
C ALA A 11 2.73 12.79 -10.78
N ARG A 12 3.57 13.84 -10.71
CA ARG A 12 4.81 13.92 -11.51
C ARG A 12 5.76 12.81 -11.05
N THR A 13 6.57 12.26 -11.95
CA THR A 13 7.46 11.11 -11.69
C THR A 13 8.32 11.25 -10.42
N SER A 14 8.78 12.47 -10.07
CA SER A 14 9.59 12.73 -8.87
C SER A 14 8.81 12.71 -7.55
N SER A 15 7.48 12.86 -7.56
CA SER A 15 6.65 12.81 -6.35
C SER A 15 6.12 11.41 -6.03
N LEU A 16 6.49 10.40 -6.83
CA LEU A 16 6.11 8.99 -6.67
C LEU A 16 7.00 8.20 -5.70
N PHE A 17 8.05 8.82 -5.14
CA PHE A 17 8.81 8.29 -4.01
C PHE A 17 8.38 8.95 -2.69
N ALA A 18 8.47 8.18 -1.61
CA ALA A 18 8.39 8.70 -0.25
C ALA A 18 9.56 9.65 0.00
N SER A 19 9.28 10.79 0.63
CA SER A 19 10.32 11.76 0.96
C SER A 19 11.28 11.18 2.01
N ARG A 20 12.50 11.70 2.05
CA ARG A 20 13.51 11.28 3.05
C ARG A 20 12.98 11.39 4.49
N SER A 21 12.20 12.43 4.77
CA SER A 21 11.56 12.63 6.08
C SER A 21 10.44 11.62 6.36
N GLU A 22 9.70 11.17 5.34
CA GLU A 22 8.66 10.14 5.49
C GLU A 22 9.27 8.77 5.76
N ARG A 23 10.35 8.42 5.04
CA ARG A 23 11.08 7.15 5.21
C ARG A 23 11.69 6.99 6.62
N SER A 24 12.03 8.10 7.29
CA SER A 24 12.60 8.08 8.65
C SER A 24 11.57 7.90 9.77
N LYS A 25 10.27 7.84 9.47
CA LYS A 25 9.23 7.64 10.50
C LYS A 25 9.20 6.18 10.98
N LYS A 26 8.73 5.96 12.22
CA LYS A 26 8.52 4.60 12.77
C LYS A 26 7.58 3.72 11.94
N SER A 27 6.66 4.34 11.19
CA SER A 27 5.78 3.65 10.25
C SER A 27 5.67 4.51 8.98
N PRO A 28 6.61 4.33 8.03
CA PRO A 28 6.67 5.13 6.82
C PRO A 28 5.49 4.82 5.90
N THR A 29 5.04 5.83 5.15
CA THR A 29 4.11 5.66 4.03
C THR A 29 4.88 5.75 2.73
N TYR A 30 5.04 4.61 2.08
CA TYR A 30 5.68 4.46 0.79
C TYR A 30 4.72 4.84 -0.34
N LYS A 31 5.27 5.15 -1.51
CA LYS A 31 4.51 5.51 -2.72
C LYS A 31 4.80 4.52 -3.85
N ASP A 32 4.19 4.75 -5.02
CA ASP A 32 4.21 3.81 -6.14
C ASP A 32 5.60 3.32 -6.55
N LEU A 33 6.60 4.21 -6.63
CA LEU A 33 7.95 3.77 -7.01
C LEU A 33 8.65 3.00 -5.91
N ASP A 34 8.42 3.35 -4.63
CA ASP A 34 8.90 2.53 -3.52
C ASP A 34 8.25 1.14 -3.52
N PHE A 35 6.97 1.06 -3.89
CA PHE A 35 6.25 -0.21 -4.00
C PHE A 35 6.84 -1.10 -5.10
N MET A 36 7.08 -0.54 -6.29
CA MET A 36 7.69 -1.28 -7.40
C MET A 36 9.11 -1.76 -7.08
N GLU A 37 9.88 -1.00 -6.30
CA GLU A 37 11.23 -1.38 -5.87
C GLU A 37 11.21 -2.47 -4.78
N HIS A 38 10.32 -2.35 -3.78
CA HIS A 38 10.21 -3.33 -2.69
C HIS A 38 9.54 -4.64 -3.12
N HIS A 39 8.62 -4.57 -4.08
CA HIS A 39 7.80 -5.70 -4.52
C HIS A 39 7.79 -5.78 -6.06
N PRO A 40 8.93 -6.14 -6.69
CA PRO A 40 9.05 -6.22 -8.15
C PRO A 40 8.11 -7.27 -8.76
N GLU A 41 7.83 -8.34 -8.03
CA GLU A 41 6.90 -9.41 -8.41
C GLU A 41 5.43 -9.06 -8.09
N GLY A 42 5.19 -7.92 -7.47
CA GLY A 42 3.86 -7.48 -7.01
C GLY A 42 3.34 -8.23 -5.77
N ILE A 43 2.03 -8.16 -5.56
CA ILE A 43 1.32 -8.87 -4.48
C ILE A 43 0.51 -9.99 -5.12
N PHE A 44 0.78 -11.22 -4.70
CA PHE A 44 -0.01 -12.38 -5.08
C PHE A 44 -1.29 -12.45 -4.23
N LEU A 45 -2.42 -12.59 -4.92
CA LEU A 45 -3.73 -12.77 -4.32
C LEU A 45 -4.37 -14.00 -4.95
N GLU A 46 -5.17 -14.73 -4.17
CA GLU A 46 -6.02 -15.78 -4.73
C GLU A 46 -7.01 -15.18 -5.74
N ALA A 47 -7.32 -15.94 -6.79
CA ALA A 47 -8.11 -15.46 -7.93
C ALA A 47 -9.45 -14.84 -7.49
N ASP A 48 -10.16 -15.46 -6.55
CA ASP A 48 -11.45 -14.97 -6.06
C ASP A 48 -11.30 -13.67 -5.27
N THR A 49 -10.27 -13.56 -4.43
CA THR A 49 -9.96 -12.36 -3.66
C THR A 49 -9.58 -11.20 -4.59
N TYR A 50 -8.75 -11.47 -5.59
CA TYR A 50 -8.38 -10.50 -6.62
C TYR A 50 -9.62 -10.01 -7.38
N ASN A 51 -10.46 -10.93 -7.86
CA ASN A 51 -11.65 -10.60 -8.61
C ASN A 51 -12.64 -9.77 -7.78
N ALA A 52 -12.83 -10.12 -6.50
CA ALA A 52 -13.65 -9.35 -5.58
C ALA A 52 -13.09 -7.93 -5.38
N LEU A 53 -11.78 -7.81 -5.14
CA LEU A 53 -11.10 -6.54 -4.94
C LEU A 53 -11.23 -5.61 -6.15
N VAL A 54 -10.91 -6.11 -7.35
CA VAL A 54 -10.98 -5.32 -8.59
C VAL A 54 -12.41 -4.86 -8.87
N LYS A 55 -13.41 -5.73 -8.69
CA LYS A 55 -14.82 -5.35 -8.86
C LYS A 55 -15.26 -4.26 -7.89
N THR A 56 -14.77 -4.29 -6.65
CA THR A 56 -15.07 -3.24 -5.65
C THR A 56 -14.41 -1.92 -6.04
N ILE A 57 -13.12 -1.92 -6.35
CA ILE A 57 -12.40 -0.71 -6.78
C ILE A 57 -13.06 -0.08 -8.02
N GLN A 58 -13.46 -0.89 -9.00
CA GLN A 58 -14.15 -0.39 -10.20
C GLN A 58 -15.49 0.28 -9.87
N ARG A 59 -16.27 -0.26 -8.93
CA ARG A 59 -17.53 0.37 -8.50
C ARG A 59 -17.27 1.68 -7.78
N ASP A 60 -16.27 1.71 -6.90
CA ASP A 60 -15.91 2.90 -6.12
C ASP A 60 -15.40 4.02 -7.05
N CYS A 61 -14.56 3.70 -8.04
CA CYS A 61 -14.10 4.66 -9.04
C CYS A 61 -15.26 5.30 -9.82
N ARG A 62 -16.29 4.53 -10.19
CA ARG A 62 -17.49 5.09 -10.86
C ARG A 62 -18.26 6.05 -9.96
N VAL A 63 -18.38 5.73 -8.67
CA VAL A 63 -19.02 6.62 -7.70
C VAL A 63 -18.21 7.91 -7.56
N LEU A 64 -16.90 7.81 -7.37
CA LEU A 64 -16.01 8.98 -7.24
C LEU A 64 -16.05 9.87 -8.49
N GLU A 65 -16.07 9.26 -9.69
CA GLU A 65 -16.23 9.97 -10.96
C GLU A 65 -17.57 10.69 -11.05
N SER A 66 -18.67 10.06 -10.63
CA SER A 66 -20.01 10.68 -10.64
C SER A 66 -20.10 11.92 -9.75
N PHE A 67 -19.33 11.95 -8.65
CA PHE A 67 -19.23 13.11 -7.76
C PHE A 67 -18.12 14.08 -8.16
N LYS A 68 -17.39 13.83 -9.26
CA LYS A 68 -16.22 14.59 -9.71
C LYS A 68 -15.13 14.70 -8.65
N ILE A 69 -14.99 13.69 -7.81
CA ILE A 69 -13.93 13.60 -6.80
C ILE A 69 -12.67 13.10 -7.51
N MET A 70 -11.61 13.90 -7.45
CA MET A 70 -10.29 13.59 -7.99
C MET A 70 -9.25 13.57 -6.87
N ASP A 71 -8.00 13.24 -7.20
CA ASP A 71 -6.85 13.25 -6.26
C ASP A 71 -6.97 12.30 -5.05
N TYR A 72 -7.84 11.30 -5.14
CA TYR A 72 -7.86 10.21 -4.18
C TYR A 72 -6.64 9.29 -4.37
N SER A 73 -6.41 8.41 -3.40
CA SER A 73 -5.29 7.48 -3.43
C SER A 73 -5.70 6.20 -2.76
N LEU A 74 -5.31 5.06 -3.31
CA LEU A 74 -5.48 3.80 -2.61
C LEU A 74 -4.42 3.70 -1.50
N LEU A 75 -4.86 3.49 -0.26
CA LEU A 75 -3.99 3.18 0.88
C LEU A 75 -3.99 1.67 1.11
N VAL A 76 -2.83 1.04 0.98
CA VAL A 76 -2.65 -0.41 1.15
C VAL A 76 -1.73 -0.67 2.32
N GLY A 77 -2.18 -1.50 3.27
CA GLY A 77 -1.36 -2.00 4.38
C GLY A 77 -0.95 -3.44 4.15
N ILE A 78 0.35 -3.71 4.05
CA ILE A 78 0.87 -5.08 3.92
C ILE A 78 1.39 -5.53 5.29
N HIS A 79 0.80 -6.60 5.80
CA HIS A 79 1.19 -7.19 7.07
C HIS A 79 1.84 -8.56 6.87
N ASN A 80 3.15 -8.66 7.11
CA ASN A 80 3.86 -9.92 7.08
C ASN A 80 3.65 -10.66 8.42
N LEU A 81 2.83 -11.71 8.40
CA LEU A 81 2.47 -12.51 9.58
C LEU A 81 3.65 -13.32 10.14
N ASP A 82 4.58 -13.75 9.29
CA ASP A 82 5.78 -14.48 9.71
C ASP A 82 6.71 -13.57 10.51
N GLN A 83 6.97 -12.37 9.97
CA GLN A 83 7.76 -11.35 10.66
C GLN A 83 7.11 -10.95 12.00
N ALA A 84 5.79 -10.76 12.02
CA ALA A 84 5.05 -10.44 13.23
C ALA A 84 5.13 -11.56 14.29
N SER A 85 5.13 -12.81 13.85
CA SER A 85 5.25 -13.98 14.74
C SER A 85 6.66 -14.09 15.32
N ARG A 86 7.69 -13.84 14.52
CA ARG A 86 9.09 -13.78 14.98
C ARG A 86 9.26 -12.67 16.01
N GLU A 87 8.80 -11.46 15.74
CA GLU A 87 8.93 -10.30 16.64
C GLU A 87 8.29 -10.55 18.02
N LYS A 88 7.12 -11.22 18.06
CA LYS A 88 6.49 -11.67 19.31
C LYS A 88 7.33 -12.71 20.06
N SER A 89 7.96 -13.64 19.35
CA SER A 89 8.81 -14.66 19.99
C SER A 89 10.07 -14.07 20.61
N TRP A 90 10.63 -13.00 20.02
CA TRP A 90 11.78 -12.27 20.56
C TRP A 90 11.41 -11.44 21.79
N GLN A 91 10.25 -10.78 21.79
CA GLN A 91 9.77 -10.02 22.96
C GLN A 91 9.42 -10.90 24.16
N LYS A 92 9.01 -12.15 23.93
CA LYS A 92 8.69 -13.10 25.01
C LYS A 92 9.95 -13.71 25.66
N LYS A 93 11.12 -13.48 25.07
CA LYS A 93 12.41 -14.06 25.49
C LYS A 93 13.34 -13.04 26.19
N MET A 94 12.93 -11.77 26.23
CA MET A 94 13.48 -10.73 27.12
C MET A 94 12.62 -10.61 28.37
#